data_AF-Q8EDS5-F1
#
_entry.id   AF-Q8EDS5-F1
#
_cell.length_a   1.000
_cell.length_b   1.000
_cell.length_c   1.000
_cell.angle_alpha   90.00
_cell.angle_beta   90.00
_cell.angle_gamma   90.00
#
_symmetry.space_group_name_H-M   'P 1'
#
loop_
_entity.id
_entity.type
_entity.pdbx_description
1 polymer ?
#
loop_
_entity_poly.entity_id
_entity_poly.type
_entity_poly.pdbx_seq_one_letter_code
_entity_poly.pdbx_strand_id
1 'polypeptide(L)'
;MANSTPTSAKHNAANEENGDFFGYDNVTLEDVTRLVEDEDSSRWPVAMSQLYQLFKRDLARHDVDTKIAISLLNSICKEFGGVQFYLPRGCQLEIEIMNLSIWHEFKGDNVEELARKYNKSMQHIWRVIAKMRSREIKNRQPELF
;
A
#
# COMPACT_ATOMS: atom_id res chain seq x y z
N MET A 1 42.99 -32.59 1.24
CA MET A 1 41.63 -32.11 1.60
C MET A 1 41.81 -30.89 2.50
N ALA A 2 40.97 -29.88 2.30
CA ALA A 2 41.05 -28.50 2.79
C ALA A 2 41.99 -27.56 2.00
N ASN A 3 41.36 -26.65 1.25
CA ASN A 3 41.64 -25.23 1.31
C ASN A 3 40.38 -24.47 0.92
N SER A 4 39.66 -24.03 1.96
CA SER A 4 38.70 -22.96 1.90
C SER A 4 39.47 -21.66 1.72
N THR A 5 39.11 -20.82 0.75
CA THR A 5 39.20 -19.37 0.93
C THR A 5 38.27 -18.62 -0.03
N PRO A 6 37.84 -17.41 0.39
CA PRO A 6 36.62 -16.71 -0.01
C PRO A 6 36.91 -15.65 -1.06
N THR A 7 35.88 -15.03 -1.65
CA THR A 7 35.91 -13.72 -2.35
C THR A 7 34.54 -13.55 -3.01
N SER A 8 33.77 -12.48 -2.95
CA SER A 8 33.77 -11.24 -2.18
C SER A 8 32.37 -10.68 -2.39
N ALA A 9 31.72 -10.24 -1.32
CA ALA A 9 30.62 -9.30 -1.44
C ALA A 9 31.15 -8.06 -2.14
N LYS A 10 30.72 -7.84 -3.38
CA LYS A 10 30.76 -6.53 -4.01
C LYS A 10 29.33 -6.06 -4.14
N HIS A 11 28.84 -5.46 -3.06
CA HIS A 11 27.82 -4.41 -3.18
C HIS A 11 28.50 -3.29 -3.99
N ASN A 12 28.34 -3.34 -5.31
CA ASN A 12 28.76 -2.26 -6.18
C ASN A 12 27.67 -1.19 -6.16
N ALA A 13 28.03 -0.04 -5.63
CA ALA A 13 27.25 1.19 -5.56
C ALA A 13 27.07 1.84 -6.95
N ALA A 14 26.47 1.12 -7.91
CA ALA A 14 26.26 1.60 -9.26
C ALA A 14 24.93 1.10 -9.84
N ASN A 15 23.82 1.71 -9.42
CA ASN A 15 22.63 1.96 -10.24
C ASN A 15 21.56 2.64 -9.39
N GLU A 16 21.74 3.93 -9.13
CA GLU A 16 20.65 4.74 -8.53
C GLU A 16 19.51 5.00 -9.54
N GLU A 17 19.71 4.67 -10.83
CA GLU A 17 18.71 4.86 -11.90
C GLU A 17 17.94 3.58 -12.27
N ASN A 18 18.45 2.38 -11.93
CA ASN A 18 17.73 1.13 -12.14
C ASN A 18 17.17 0.66 -10.81
N GLY A 19 15.86 0.85 -10.61
CA GLY A 19 15.19 0.30 -9.44
C GLY A 19 15.49 -1.20 -9.28
N ASP A 20 15.63 -1.68 -8.05
CA ASP A 20 15.84 -3.09 -7.75
C ASP A 20 14.62 -3.93 -8.21
N PHE A 21 14.65 -4.42 -9.45
CA PHE A 21 13.69 -5.34 -10.05
C PHE A 21 14.06 -6.78 -9.65
N PHE A 22 13.61 -7.22 -8.48
CA PHE A 22 13.81 -8.57 -7.96
C PHE A 22 15.29 -9.04 -7.87
N GLY A 23 16.24 -8.12 -7.68
CA GLY A 23 17.67 -8.45 -7.60
C GLY A 23 18.34 -8.72 -8.95
N TYR A 24 17.70 -8.35 -10.07
CA TYR A 24 18.28 -8.46 -11.41
C TYR A 24 18.86 -7.11 -11.87
N ASP A 25 20.17 -6.92 -11.66
CA ASP A 25 20.89 -5.68 -11.98
C ASP A 25 20.92 -5.35 -13.49
N ASN A 26 20.67 -6.34 -14.34
CA ASN A 26 20.72 -6.24 -15.80
C ASN A 26 19.35 -6.00 -16.45
N VAL A 27 18.29 -5.85 -15.66
CA VAL A 27 16.93 -5.62 -16.16
C VAL A 27 16.61 -4.14 -16.02
N THR A 28 16.31 -3.49 -17.14
CA THR A 28 15.94 -2.07 -17.12
C THR A 28 14.44 -1.89 -16.90
N LEU A 29 14.04 -0.71 -16.45
CA LEU A 29 12.63 -0.35 -16.34
C LEU A 29 11.90 -0.47 -17.69
N GLU A 30 12.57 -0.15 -18.80
CA GLU A 30 11.98 -0.25 -20.15
C GLU A 30 11.68 -1.70 -20.53
N ASP A 31 12.57 -2.64 -20.19
CA ASP A 31 12.36 -4.06 -20.44
C ASP A 31 11.13 -4.59 -19.68
N VAL A 32 10.97 -4.19 -18.41
CA VAL A 32 9.81 -4.55 -17.60
C VAL A 32 8.54 -3.90 -18.12
N THR A 33 8.62 -2.64 -18.57
CA THR A 33 7.47 -1.93 -19.15
C THR A 33 6.92 -2.68 -20.35
N ARG A 34 7.81 -3.06 -21.29
CA ARG A 34 7.41 -3.83 -22.47
C ARG A 34 6.77 -5.16 -22.09
N LEU A 35 7.32 -5.87 -21.10
CA LEU A 35 6.80 -7.15 -20.64
C LEU A 35 5.41 -7.05 -19.99
N VAL A 36 5.12 -5.95 -19.30
CA VAL A 36 3.82 -5.70 -18.67
C VAL A 36 2.77 -5.21 -19.68
N GLU A 37 3.22 -4.49 -20.71
CA GLU A 37 2.36 -3.97 -21.79
C GLU A 37 2.11 -4.99 -22.91
N ASP A 38 2.89 -6.09 -22.97
CA ASP A 38 2.72 -7.17 -23.94
C ASP A 38 1.44 -7.99 -23.65
N GLU A 39 0.43 -7.83 -24.49
CA GLU A 39 -0.88 -8.51 -24.38
C GLU A 39 -0.77 -10.03 -24.53
N ASP A 40 0.28 -10.56 -25.17
CA ASP A 40 0.48 -12.00 -25.36
C ASP A 40 1.15 -12.69 -24.15
N SER A 41 1.54 -11.92 -23.13
CA SER A 41 2.18 -12.42 -21.93
C SER A 41 1.16 -13.13 -21.01
N SER A 42 0.83 -14.37 -21.35
CA SER A 42 -0.03 -15.31 -20.60
C SER A 42 0.40 -15.59 -19.16
N ARG A 43 1.47 -14.94 -18.68
CA ARG A 43 2.12 -15.20 -17.39
C ARG A 43 1.70 -14.23 -16.29
N TRP A 44 1.14 -13.06 -16.64
CA TRP A 44 0.79 -12.04 -15.65
C TRP A 44 -0.69 -12.13 -15.26
N PRO A 45 -1.03 -12.26 -13.97
CA PRO A 45 -2.43 -12.25 -13.54
C PRO A 45 -3.13 -10.96 -13.95
N VAL A 46 -4.36 -11.05 -14.45
CA VAL A 46 -5.17 -9.90 -14.89
C VAL A 46 -5.24 -8.79 -13.84
N ALA A 47 -5.35 -9.17 -12.57
CA ALA A 47 -5.39 -8.24 -11.44
C ALA A 47 -4.13 -7.34 -11.35
N MET A 48 -2.96 -7.87 -11.71
CA MET A 48 -1.71 -7.13 -11.65
C MET A 48 -1.56 -6.16 -12.83
N SER A 49 -2.06 -6.52 -14.02
CA SER A 49 -2.18 -5.57 -15.14
C SER A 49 -3.15 -4.43 -14.78
N GLN A 50 -4.31 -4.76 -14.20
CA GLN A 50 -5.26 -3.75 -13.71
C GLN A 50 -4.64 -2.83 -12.67
N LEU A 51 -3.84 -3.37 -11.75
CA LEU A 51 -3.14 -2.58 -10.73
C LEU A 51 -2.08 -1.65 -11.34
N TYR A 52 -1.30 -2.13 -12.31
CA TYR A 52 -0.35 -1.31 -13.06
C TYR A 52 -1.05 -0.15 -13.79
N GLN A 53 -2.12 -0.44 -14.52
CA GLN A 53 -2.90 0.57 -15.24
C GLN A 53 -3.54 1.58 -14.27
N LEU A 54 -4.00 1.12 -13.10
CA LEU A 54 -4.50 1.98 -12.04
C LEU A 54 -3.42 2.98 -11.57
N PHE A 55 -2.22 2.49 -11.25
CA PHE A 55 -1.11 3.36 -10.85
C PHE A 55 -0.69 4.33 -11.94
N LYS A 56 -0.53 3.84 -13.18
CA LYS A 56 -0.19 4.69 -14.32
C LYS A 56 -1.19 5.83 -14.49
N ARG A 57 -2.49 5.52 -14.42
CA ARG A 57 -3.57 6.51 -14.52
C ARG A 57 -3.55 7.52 -13.39
N ASP A 58 -3.41 7.07 -12.14
CA ASP A 58 -3.47 7.97 -10.98
C ASP A 58 -2.21 8.84 -10.88
N LEU A 59 -1.02 8.30 -11.21
CA LEU A 59 0.21 9.09 -11.31
C LEU A 59 0.10 10.17 -12.40
N ALA A 60 -0.43 9.81 -13.58
CA ALA A 60 -0.67 10.78 -14.65
C ALA A 60 -1.66 11.89 -14.23
N ARG A 61 -2.69 11.56 -13.43
CA ARG A 61 -3.63 12.57 -12.89
C ARG A 61 -2.94 13.59 -11.98
N HIS A 62 -1.87 13.19 -11.31
CA HIS A 62 -1.12 14.04 -10.38
C HIS A 62 0.15 14.65 -10.98
N ASP A 63 0.35 14.55 -12.31
CA ASP A 63 1.55 15.03 -13.02
C ASP A 63 2.86 14.45 -12.47
N VAL A 64 2.80 13.19 -12.01
CA VAL A 64 3.95 12.43 -11.51
C VAL A 64 4.44 11.48 -12.61
N ASP A 65 5.75 11.25 -12.68
CA ASP A 65 6.34 10.34 -13.67
C ASP A 65 5.73 8.93 -13.57
N THR A 66 5.01 8.56 -14.63
CA THR A 66 4.32 7.27 -14.75
C THR A 66 5.26 6.07 -14.72
N LYS A 67 6.56 6.27 -14.99
CA LYS A 67 7.61 5.26 -14.86
C LYS A 67 7.68 4.65 -13.46
N ILE A 68 7.27 5.40 -12.44
CA ILE A 68 7.22 4.96 -11.04
C ILE A 68 6.19 3.83 -10.83
N ALA A 69 5.17 3.70 -11.70
CA ALA A 69 4.12 2.68 -11.58
C ALA A 69 4.66 1.24 -11.49
N ILE A 70 5.73 0.93 -12.22
CA ILE A 70 6.35 -0.40 -12.19
C ILE A 70 7.10 -0.63 -10.88
N SER A 71 7.77 0.40 -10.37
CA SER A 71 8.45 0.32 -9.07
C SER A 71 7.45 0.10 -7.93
N LEU A 72 6.29 0.76 -7.98
CA LEU A 72 5.19 0.53 -7.02
C LEU A 72 4.63 -0.90 -7.12
N LEU A 73 4.40 -1.39 -8.35
CA LEU A 73 3.94 -2.75 -8.58
C LEU A 73 4.93 -3.79 -8.03
N ASN A 74 6.23 -3.61 -8.31
CA ASN A 74 7.30 -4.45 -7.79
C ASN A 74 7.34 -4.43 -6.25
N SER A 75 7.19 -3.26 -5.63
CA SER A 75 7.14 -3.13 -4.17
C SER A 75 5.97 -3.94 -3.57
N ILE A 76 4.79 -3.89 -4.19
CA ILE A 76 3.63 -4.68 -3.76
C ILE A 76 3.89 -6.17 -3.91
N CYS A 77 4.49 -6.61 -5.03
CA CYS A 77 4.82 -8.01 -5.24
C CYS A 77 5.86 -8.52 -4.23
N LYS A 78 6.85 -7.69 -3.85
CA LYS A 78 7.85 -8.05 -2.84
C LYS A 78 7.25 -8.18 -1.44
N GLU A 79 6.40 -7.23 -1.04
CA GLU A 79 5.82 -7.19 0.31
C GLU A 79 4.64 -8.16 0.50
N PHE A 80 3.79 -8.31 -0.52
CA PHE A 80 2.53 -9.05 -0.43
C PHE A 80 2.48 -10.29 -1.33
N GLY A 81 3.57 -10.63 -2.00
CA GLY A 81 3.68 -11.82 -2.84
C GLY A 81 3.38 -13.11 -2.07
N GLY A 82 2.50 -13.96 -2.61
CA GLY A 82 2.11 -15.22 -1.99
C GLY A 82 1.02 -15.11 -0.91
N VAL A 83 0.61 -13.89 -0.54
CA VAL A 83 -0.49 -13.66 0.42
C VAL A 83 -1.83 -13.66 -0.30
N GLN A 84 -2.83 -14.38 0.24
CA GLN A 84 -4.21 -14.26 -0.22
C GLN A 84 -4.85 -13.02 0.43
N PHE A 85 -4.97 -11.93 -0.33
CA PHE A 85 -5.52 -10.67 0.17
C PHE A 85 -7.03 -10.55 -0.11
N TYR A 86 -7.79 -10.06 0.87
CA TYR A 86 -9.16 -9.62 0.67
C TYR A 86 -9.19 -8.09 0.60
N LEU A 87 -9.46 -7.54 -0.59
CA LEU A 87 -9.67 -6.10 -0.75
C LEU A 87 -11.08 -5.72 -0.28
N PRO A 88 -11.22 -4.87 0.75
CA PRO A 88 -12.53 -4.39 1.15
C PRO A 88 -13.15 -3.52 0.07
N ARG A 89 -14.48 -3.59 -0.09
CA ARG A 89 -15.22 -2.74 -1.04
C ARG A 89 -15.09 -1.26 -0.65
N GLY A 90 -15.07 -0.37 -1.65
CA GLY A 90 -14.80 1.06 -1.47
C GLY A 90 -15.59 1.75 -0.36
N CYS A 91 -16.86 1.38 -0.16
CA CYS A 91 -17.69 1.91 0.93
C CYS A 91 -17.10 1.65 2.32
N GLN A 92 -16.40 0.54 2.54
CA GLN A 92 -15.79 0.23 3.83
C GLN A 92 -14.58 1.13 4.10
N LEU A 93 -13.75 1.40 3.08
CA LEU A 93 -12.62 2.30 3.21
C LEU A 93 -13.10 3.73 3.47
N GLU A 94 -14.09 4.20 2.72
CA GLU A 94 -14.74 5.50 2.94
C GLU A 94 -15.31 5.63 4.35
N ILE A 95 -15.97 4.57 4.86
CA ILE A 95 -16.47 4.53 6.24
C ILE A 95 -15.33 4.63 7.24
N GLU A 96 -14.22 3.91 7.05
CA GLU A 96 -13.07 4.00 7.96
C GLU A 96 -12.41 5.39 7.92
N ILE A 97 -12.29 6.02 6.75
CA ILE A 97 -11.78 7.39 6.60
C ILE A 97 -12.71 8.38 7.32
N MET A 98 -14.02 8.27 7.12
CA MET A 98 -15.01 9.08 7.83
C MET A 98 -14.90 8.88 9.35
N ASN A 99 -14.74 7.65 9.81
CA ASN A 99 -14.57 7.33 11.23
C ASN A 99 -13.31 7.99 11.82
N LEU A 100 -12.21 8.04 11.06
CA LEU A 100 -10.99 8.76 11.44
C LEU A 100 -11.24 10.26 11.54
N SER A 101 -11.97 10.84 10.58
CA SER A 101 -12.34 12.26 10.61
C SER A 101 -13.21 12.61 11.82
N ILE A 102 -14.23 11.80 12.13
CA ILE A 102 -15.06 11.93 13.33
C ILE A 102 -14.21 11.91 14.60
N TRP A 103 -13.23 11.01 14.68
CA TRP A 103 -12.34 10.88 15.83
C TRP A 103 -11.46 12.11 16.03
N HIS A 104 -10.84 12.61 14.96
CA HIS A 104 -10.00 13.81 15.04
C HIS A 104 -10.77 15.07 15.44
N GLU A 105 -12.05 15.15 15.08
CA GLU A 105 -12.91 16.29 15.43
C GLU A 105 -13.61 16.14 16.79
N PHE A 106 -13.50 14.99 17.45
CA PHE A 106 -14.19 14.74 18.72
C PHE A 106 -13.50 15.48 19.86
N LYS A 107 -14.27 16.34 20.55
CA LYS A 107 -13.80 17.17 21.67
C LYS A 107 -14.20 16.64 23.05
N GLY A 108 -15.06 15.62 23.10
CA GLY A 108 -15.58 15.04 24.35
C GLY A 108 -17.09 15.20 24.52
N ASP A 109 -17.63 16.35 24.11
CA ASP A 109 -19.02 16.76 24.33
C ASP A 109 -19.79 17.11 23.04
N ASN A 110 -19.11 17.17 21.90
CA ASN A 110 -19.67 17.60 20.62
C ASN A 110 -20.35 16.49 19.78
N VAL A 111 -20.90 15.45 20.42
CA VAL A 111 -21.45 14.28 19.71
C VAL A 111 -22.65 14.64 18.83
N GLU A 112 -23.50 15.56 19.29
CA GLU A 112 -24.68 16.00 18.52
C GLU A 112 -24.29 16.80 17.27
N GLU A 113 -23.26 17.64 17.39
CA GLU A 113 -22.69 18.40 16.27
C GLU A 113 -22.12 17.46 15.20
N LEU A 114 -21.32 16.46 15.62
CA LEU A 114 -20.75 15.46 14.72
C LEU A 114 -21.84 14.61 14.05
N ALA A 115 -22.87 14.23 14.79
CA ALA A 115 -24.01 13.48 14.24
C ALA A 115 -24.68 14.24 13.09
N ARG A 116 -24.92 15.56 13.26
CA ARG A 116 -25.45 16.43 12.21
C ARG A 116 -24.49 16.61 11.05
N LYS A 117 -23.21 16.89 11.32
CA LYS A 117 -22.18 17.12 10.28
C LYS A 117 -22.00 15.92 9.34
N TYR A 118 -21.95 14.72 9.90
CA TYR A 118 -21.71 13.49 9.14
C TYR A 118 -23.00 12.79 8.69
N ASN A 119 -24.17 13.36 8.97
CA ASN A 119 -25.48 12.77 8.72
C ASN A 119 -25.58 11.33 9.27
N LYS A 120 -25.22 11.16 10.55
CA LYS A 120 -25.24 9.88 11.28
C LYS A 120 -26.01 10.02 12.59
N SER A 121 -26.49 8.91 13.12
CA SER A 121 -27.07 8.90 14.46
C SER A 121 -26.00 9.13 15.53
N MET A 122 -26.36 9.74 16.66
CA MET A 122 -25.45 9.89 17.80
C MET A 122 -24.91 8.54 18.28
N GLN A 123 -25.71 7.47 18.19
CA GLN A 123 -25.27 6.10 18.50
C GLN A 123 -24.15 5.60 17.56
N HIS A 124 -24.16 6.01 16.29
CA HIS A 124 -23.08 5.69 15.37
C HIS A 124 -21.80 6.43 15.78
N ILE A 125 -21.89 7.73 16.09
CA ILE A 125 -20.76 8.52 16.58
C ILE A 125 -20.15 7.90 17.84
N TRP A 126 -20.97 7.50 18.81
CA TRP A 126 -20.50 6.79 20.00
C TRP A 126 -19.80 5.48 19.70
N ARG A 127 -20.32 4.68 18.74
CA ARG A 127 -19.64 3.45 18.28
C ARG A 127 -18.27 3.74 17.67
N VAL A 128 -18.16 4.79 16.87
CA VAL A 128 -16.88 5.23 16.29
C VAL A 128 -15.90 5.62 17.39
N ILE A 129 -16.31 6.46 18.34
CA ILE A 129 -15.48 6.89 19.48
C ILE A 129 -15.01 5.68 20.29
N ALA A 130 -15.91 4.75 20.62
CA ALA A 130 -15.56 3.53 21.35
C ALA A 130 -14.53 2.68 20.59
N LYS A 131 -14.74 2.48 19.28
CA LYS A 131 -13.82 1.73 18.41
C LYS A 131 -12.42 2.36 18.40
N MET A 132 -12.34 3.68 18.31
CA MET A 132 -11.07 4.40 18.24
C MET A 132 -10.33 4.44 19.57
N ARG A 133 -11.04 4.60 20.70
CA ARG A 133 -10.44 4.45 22.04
C ARG A 133 -9.79 3.08 22.23
N SER A 134 -10.48 2.01 21.83
CA SER A 134 -9.90 0.66 21.90
C SER A 134 -8.64 0.51 21.04
N ARG A 135 -8.60 1.15 19.86
CA ARG A 135 -7.39 1.18 19.01
C ARG A 135 -6.24 1.94 19.66
N GLU A 136 -6.51 3.11 20.24
CA GLU A 136 -5.47 3.88 20.94
C GLU A 136 -4.90 3.13 22.14
N ILE A 137 -5.75 2.48 22.94
CA ILE A 137 -5.32 1.68 24.08
C ILE A 137 -4.37 0.57 23.62
N LYS A 138 -4.76 -0.20 22.60
CA LYS A 138 -3.91 -1.26 22.02
C LYS A 138 -2.58 -0.74 21.46
N ASN A 139 -2.58 0.45 20.88
CA ASN A 139 -1.34 1.02 20.33
C ASN A 139 -0.41 1.56 21.44
N ARG A 140 -0.97 2.07 22.54
CA ARG A 140 -0.19 2.65 23.65
C ARG A 140 0.28 1.60 24.66
N GLN A 141 -0.48 0.53 24.85
CA GLN A 141 -0.13 -0.58 25.73
C GLN A 141 0.22 -1.81 24.89
N PRO A 142 1.50 -2.23 24.81
CA PRO A 142 1.80 -3.57 24.33
C PRO A 142 1.06 -4.57 25.22
N GLU A 143 0.44 -5.59 24.63
CA GLU A 143 -0.30 -6.58 25.42
C GLU A 143 0.66 -7.19 26.44
N LEU A 144 0.32 -7.03 27.72
CA LEU A 144 0.93 -7.80 28.78
C LEU A 144 0.35 -9.22 28.62
N PHE A 145 1.27 -10.19 28.51
CA PHE A 145 1.09 -11.65 28.42
C PHE A 145 1.12 -12.25 27.00
#